data_AF-A0A2V6E2P7-F1
#
_entry.id   AF-A0A2V6E2P7-F1
#
_cell.length_a   1.000
_cell.length_b   1.000
_cell.length_c   1.000
_cell.angle_alpha   90.00
_cell.angle_beta   90.00
_cell.angle_gamma   90.00
#
_symmetry.space_group_name_H-M   'P 1'
#
loop_
_entity.id
_entity.type
_entity.pdbx_description
1 polymer ?
#
loop_
_entity_poly.entity_id
_entity_poly.type
_entity_poly.pdbx_seq_one_letter_code
_entity_poly.pdbx_strand_id
1 'polypeptide(L)'
;MAAGVEHSGEILLTNVAGLIGQHDLVDLDLLDVGCGVGFMQTLINRSLAFRSYTDIEVSLPIVQWLKENGESRDERFGRMENRLVRRTDRGRLS
;
A
#
# COMPACT_ATOMS: atom_id res chain seq x y z
N MET A 1 -5.85 2.20 20.00
CA MET A 1 -4.58 1.67 19.44
C MET A 1 -4.43 2.01 17.95
N ALA A 2 -5.47 1.83 17.11
CA ALA A 2 -5.41 2.19 15.68
C ALA A 2 -5.00 3.65 15.39
N ALA A 3 -5.50 4.62 16.13
CA ALA A 3 -5.20 6.05 15.91
C ALA A 3 -3.69 6.41 15.96
N GLY A 4 -2.90 5.70 16.77
CA GLY A 4 -1.45 5.94 16.85
C GLY A 4 -0.67 5.34 15.68
N VAL A 5 -1.14 4.20 15.16
CA VAL A 5 -0.58 3.55 13.96
C VAL A 5 -0.88 4.41 12.74
N GLU A 6 -2.11 4.90 12.61
CA GLU A 6 -2.52 5.78 11.50
C GLU A 6 -1.72 7.10 11.50
N HIS A 7 -1.52 7.70 12.67
CA HIS A 7 -0.73 8.94 12.76
C HIS A 7 0.73 8.72 12.34
N SER A 8 1.33 7.60 12.77
CA SER A 8 2.67 7.22 12.33
C SER A 8 2.72 6.97 10.81
N GLY A 9 1.68 6.34 10.25
CA GLY A 9 1.57 6.12 8.81
C GLY A 9 1.52 7.42 8.02
N GLU A 10 0.74 8.41 8.48
CA GLU A 10 0.63 9.73 7.86
C GLU A 10 1.96 10.48 7.86
N ILE A 11 2.70 10.43 8.97
CA ILE A 11 4.05 11.02 9.08
C ILE A 11 5.00 10.37 8.07
N LEU A 12 4.99 9.04 7.97
CA LEU A 12 5.86 8.32 7.04
C LEU A 12 5.55 8.69 5.59
N LEU A 13 4.27 8.74 5.21
CA LEU A 13 3.83 9.12 3.88
C LEU A 13 4.20 10.57 3.53
N THR A 14 4.07 11.48 4.50
CA THR A 14 4.50 12.89 4.36
C THR A 14 6.00 12.99 4.14
N ASN A 15 6.79 12.21 4.88
CA ASN A 15 8.24 12.17 4.71
C ASN A 15 8.64 11.59 3.34
N VAL A 16 7.91 10.57 2.85
CA VAL A 16 8.13 10.02 1.51
C VAL A 16 7.91 11.08 0.43
N ALA A 17 6.83 11.86 0.52
CA ALA A 17 6.58 12.98 -0.40
C ALA A 17 7.78 13.95 -0.41
N GLY A 18 8.26 14.34 0.78
CA GLY A 18 9.41 15.22 0.92
C GLY A 18 10.70 14.64 0.32
N LEU A 19 10.95 13.34 0.47
CA LEU A 19 12.12 12.66 -0.08
C LEU A 19 12.16 12.66 -1.61
N ILE A 20 10.99 12.66 -2.26
CA ILE A 20 10.87 12.73 -3.72
C ILE A 20 10.68 14.17 -4.24
N GLY A 21 10.83 15.18 -3.37
CA GLY A 21 10.69 16.59 -3.72
C GLY A 21 9.26 17.05 -3.96
N GLN A 22 8.28 16.31 -3.44
CA GLN A 22 6.86 16.66 -3.49
C GLN A 22 6.39 17.20 -2.14
N HIS A 23 5.40 18.08 -2.17
CA HIS A 23 4.77 18.60 -0.95
C HIS A 23 3.73 17.65 -0.37
N ASP A 24 3.12 16.83 -1.22
CA ASP A 24 2.09 15.86 -0.88
C ASP A 24 2.09 14.69 -1.89
N LEU A 25 1.07 13.84 -1.83
CA LEU A 25 0.94 12.67 -2.68
C LEU A 25 -0.17 12.80 -3.75
N VAL A 26 -0.86 13.96 -3.86
CA VAL A 26 -2.16 14.10 -4.56
C VAL A 26 -2.14 13.58 -6.00
N ASP A 27 -1.04 13.78 -6.70
CA ASP A 27 -0.87 13.41 -8.11
C ASP A 27 -0.07 12.13 -8.34
N LEU A 28 0.20 11.38 -7.27
CA LEU A 28 1.08 10.22 -7.33
C LEU A 28 0.30 8.91 -7.36
N ASP A 29 0.78 8.00 -8.21
CA ASP A 29 0.42 6.60 -8.21
C ASP A 29 1.35 5.85 -7.25
N LEU A 30 0.78 5.28 -6.20
CA LEU A 30 1.50 4.65 -5.11
C LEU A 30 1.53 3.13 -5.30
N LEU A 31 2.71 2.53 -5.16
CA LEU A 31 2.90 1.09 -5.14
C LEU A 31 3.45 0.67 -3.78
N ASP A 32 2.71 -0.17 -3.06
CA ASP A 32 3.11 -0.70 -1.76
C ASP A 32 3.35 -2.21 -1.83
N VAL A 33 4.56 -2.64 -1.48
CA VAL A 33 5.01 -4.03 -1.59
C VAL A 33 5.25 -4.60 -0.19
N GLY A 34 4.49 -5.64 0.17
CA GLY A 34 4.39 -6.10 1.55
C GLY A 34 3.54 -5.15 2.38
N CYS A 35 2.42 -4.70 1.80
CA CYS A 35 1.60 -3.60 2.33
C CYS A 35 0.99 -3.90 3.71
N GLY A 36 0.82 -5.18 4.08
CA GLY A 36 0.07 -5.55 5.27
C GLY A 36 -1.31 -4.89 5.25
N VAL A 37 -1.68 -4.15 6.30
CA VAL A 37 -2.94 -3.37 6.36
C VAL A 37 -2.78 -1.90 6.73
N GLY A 38 -1.56 -1.48 7.11
CA GLY A 38 -1.34 -0.23 7.84
C GLY A 38 -1.51 1.02 6.99
N PHE A 39 -0.85 1.07 5.82
CA PHE A 39 -0.91 2.24 4.95
C PHE A 39 -2.28 2.40 4.29
N MET A 40 -2.89 1.31 3.80
CA MET A 40 -4.27 1.34 3.30
C MET A 40 -5.26 1.94 4.33
N GLN A 41 -5.25 1.46 5.58
CA GLN A 41 -6.10 2.01 6.64
C GLN A 41 -5.81 3.49 6.91
N THR A 42 -4.53 3.88 6.92
CA THR A 42 -4.13 5.27 7.11
C THR A 42 -4.66 6.15 6.00
N LEU A 43 -4.44 5.78 4.73
CA LEU A 43 -4.87 6.51 3.55
C LEU A 43 -6.39 6.75 3.56
N ILE A 44 -7.18 5.71 3.89
CA ILE A 44 -8.64 5.78 3.95
C ILE A 44 -9.10 6.60 5.17
N ASN A 45 -8.69 6.20 6.39
CA ASN A 45 -9.23 6.76 7.63
C ASN A 45 -8.80 8.21 7.88
N ARG A 46 -7.64 8.62 7.36
CA ARG A 46 -7.14 10.00 7.40
C ARG A 46 -7.50 10.80 6.15
N SER A 47 -8.16 10.18 5.17
CA SER A 47 -8.59 10.81 3.93
C SER A 47 -7.43 11.51 3.22
N LEU A 48 -6.28 10.85 3.15
CA LEU A 48 -5.09 11.42 2.52
C LEU A 48 -5.30 11.49 1.01
N ALA A 49 -4.79 12.56 0.40
CA ALA A 49 -4.90 12.81 -1.03
C ALA A 49 -3.81 12.05 -1.80
N PHE A 50 -4.21 11.31 -2.83
CA PHE A 50 -3.36 10.58 -3.77
C PHE A 50 -4.16 10.23 -5.03
N ARG A 51 -3.47 9.90 -6.12
CA ARG A 51 -4.12 9.58 -7.40
C ARG A 51 -4.63 8.15 -7.44
N SER A 52 -3.73 7.19 -7.28
CA SER A 52 -4.08 5.77 -7.20
C SER A 52 -3.15 5.02 -6.26
N TYR A 53 -3.61 3.88 -5.76
CA TYR A 53 -2.85 3.02 -4.85
C TYR A 53 -2.98 1.56 -5.28
N THR A 54 -1.84 0.88 -5.40
CA THR A 54 -1.72 -0.53 -5.77
C THR A 54 -0.97 -1.29 -4.69
N ASP A 55 -1.56 -2.40 -4.24
CA ASP A 55 -1.04 -3.24 -3.17
C ASP A 55 -0.56 -4.60 -3.67
N ILE A 56 0.62 -5.00 -3.19
CA ILE A 56 1.16 -6.33 -3.39
C ILE A 56 1.41 -6.98 -2.02
N GLU A 57 0.71 -8.07 -1.75
CA GLU A 57 0.83 -8.83 -0.50
C GLU A 57 0.87 -10.34 -0.79
N VAL A 58 1.75 -11.06 -0.07
CA VAL A 58 1.94 -12.50 -0.24
C VAL A 58 0.96 -13.29 0.63
N SER A 59 0.57 -12.74 1.77
CA SER A 59 -0.37 -13.33 2.72
C SER A 59 -1.80 -13.30 2.17
N LEU A 60 -2.30 -14.46 1.75
CA LEU A 60 -3.67 -14.61 1.26
C LEU A 60 -4.74 -14.09 2.25
N PRO A 61 -4.66 -14.36 3.57
CA PRO A 61 -5.63 -13.82 4.53
C PRO A 61 -5.66 -12.29 4.57
N ILE A 62 -4.49 -11.64 4.43
CA ILE A 62 -4.43 -10.18 4.40
C ILE A 62 -5.06 -9.66 3.10
N VAL A 63 -4.72 -10.24 1.94
CA VAL A 63 -5.33 -9.86 0.67
C VAL A 63 -6.85 -9.98 0.70
N GLN A 64 -7.40 -11.04 1.28
CA GLN A 64 -8.85 -11.19 1.43
C GLN A 64 -9.45 -10.09 2.30
N TRP A 65 -8.85 -9.84 3.48
CA TRP A 65 -9.30 -8.77 4.37
C TRP A 65 -9.28 -7.40 3.67
N LEU A 66 -8.20 -7.10 2.95
CA LEU A 66 -8.04 -5.83 2.23
C LEU A 66 -9.08 -5.65 1.12
N LYS A 67 -9.43 -6.71 0.38
CA LYS A 67 -10.50 -6.65 -0.64
C LYS A 67 -11.86 -6.37 -0.05
N GLU A 68 -12.17 -6.99 1.08
CA GLU A 68 -13.46 -6.83 1.76
C GLU A 68 -13.60 -5.42 2.38
N ASN A 69 -12.50 -4.87 2.92
CA ASN A 69 -12.54 -3.67 3.78
C ASN A 69 -11.94 -2.40 3.14
N GLY A 70 -11.18 -2.53 2.06
CA GLY A 70 -10.47 -1.44 1.39
C GLY A 70 -11.06 -1.10 0.03
N GLU A 71 -10.90 -2.00 -0.95
CA GLU A 71 -11.30 -1.76 -2.36
C GLU A 71 -12.78 -1.35 -2.51
N SER A 72 -13.66 -1.89 -1.67
CA SER A 72 -15.09 -1.58 -1.70
C SER A 72 -15.44 -0.15 -1.25
N ARG A 73 -14.49 0.57 -0.62
CA ARG A 73 -14.74 1.86 0.04
C ARG A 73 -14.16 3.07 -0.69
N ASP A 74 -13.20 2.86 -1.59
CA ASP A 74 -12.48 3.96 -2.25
C ASP A 74 -11.97 3.51 -3.63
N GLU A 75 -12.48 4.17 -4.68
CA GLU A 75 -12.21 3.83 -6.08
C GLU A 75 -10.74 4.06 -6.50
N ARG A 76 -9.96 4.79 -5.70
CA ARG A 76 -8.53 5.03 -5.96
C ARG A 76 -7.67 3.79 -5.73
N PHE A 77 -8.22 2.75 -5.09
CA PHE A 77 -7.54 1.48 -4.87
C PHE A 77 -7.72 0.60 -6.11
N GLY A 78 -6.73 0.63 -7.00
CA GLY A 78 -6.87 0.20 -8.40
C GLY A 78 -6.82 -1.31 -8.64
N ARG A 79 -6.18 -2.09 -7.75
CA ARG A 79 -6.13 -3.56 -7.79
C ARG A 79 -5.25 -4.14 -6.67
N MET A 80 -5.77 -5.10 -5.93
CA MET A 80 -4.99 -5.97 -5.04
C MET A 80 -4.62 -7.27 -5.74
N GLU A 81 -3.32 -7.48 -5.95
CA GLU A 81 -2.78 -8.72 -6.50
C GLU A 81 -2.08 -9.54 -5.41
N ASN A 82 -2.55 -10.77 -5.19
CA ASN A 82 -1.74 -11.76 -4.48
C ASN A 82 -0.72 -12.32 -5.47
N ARG A 83 0.46 -11.72 -5.52
CA ARG A 83 1.54 -12.18 -6.38
C ARG A 83 2.65 -12.79 -5.55
N LEU A 84 2.68 -14.12 -5.51
CA LEU A 84 3.84 -14.87 -5.08
C LEU A 84 4.93 -14.73 -6.17
N VAL A 85 5.85 -13.78 -6.04
CA VAL A 85 7.03 -13.72 -6.91
C VAL A 85 7.93 -14.90 -6.54
N ARG A 86 7.70 -16.06 -7.17
CA ARG A 86 8.67 -17.16 -7.10
C ARG A 86 9.94 -16.67 -7.81
N ARG A 87 11.05 -16.56 -7.08
CA ARG A 87 12.37 -16.59 -7.71
C ARG A 87 12.44 -17.90 -8.49
N THR A 88 12.39 -17.82 -9.81
CA THR A 88 12.90 -18.92 -10.64
C THR A 88 14.37 -19.05 -10.30
N ASP A 89 14.76 -20.24 -9.83
CA ASP A 89 16.16 -20.63 -9.70
C ASP A 89 16.88 -20.32 -11.02
N ARG A 90 17.70 -19.26 -11.03
CA ARG A 90 18.70 -19.13 -12.09
C ARG A 90 19.66 -20.27 -11.85
N GLY A 91 19.66 -21.19 -12.81
CA GLY A 91 20.29 -22.49 -12.72
C GLY A 91 21.71 -22.48 -12.16
N ARG A 92 22.03 -23.56 -11.45
CA ARG A 92 23.39 -24.10 -11.46
C ARG A 92 23.84 -24.18 -12.91
N LEU A 93 24.78 -23.31 -13.29
CA LEU A 93 25.70 -23.65 -14.35
C LEU A 93 26.61 -24.73 -13.76
N SER A 94 26.54 -25.88 -14.41
CA SER A 94 27.41 -27.05 -14.29
C SER A 94 28.89 -26.70 -14.26
#